data_AF-A0A2S3U8Q8-F1
#
_entry.id   AF-A0A2S3U8Q8-F1
#
_cell.length_a   1.000
_cell.length_b   1.000
_cell.length_c   1.000
_cell.angle_alpha   90.00
_cell.angle_beta   90.00
_cell.angle_gamma   90.00
#
_symmetry.space_group_name_H-M   'P 1'
#
loop_
_entity.id
_entity.type
_entity.pdbx_description
1 polymer ?
#
loop_
_entity_poly.entity_id
_entity_poly.type
_entity_poly.pdbx_seq_one_letter_code
_entity_poly.pdbx_strand_id
1 'polypeptide(L)'
;MIVCDLDETLMNDDGTLSAKNTAAIKAAAEKGVFFVPNSGRSYTSFQNDLETMGLRNQPHQYSISYNGGLILENAGNKPLAVNAMPYELAKGVFEAGVADETRSDPCIYAR
;
A
#
# COMPACT_ATOMS: atom_id res chain seq x y z
N MET A 1 13.43 -9.94 -7.94
CA MET A 1 12.33 -9.11 -7.42
C MET A 1 11.95 -9.63 -6.05
N ILE A 2 11.68 -8.74 -5.11
CA ILE A 2 11.22 -9.03 -3.75
C ILE A 2 9.91 -8.26 -3.57
N VAL A 3 8.85 -8.97 -3.21
CA VAL A 3 7.55 -8.36 -2.87
C VAL A 3 7.35 -8.56 -1.37
N CYS A 4 7.05 -7.50 -0.65
CA CYS A 4 7.03 -7.52 0.81
C CYS A 4 5.83 -6.77 1.36
N ASP A 5 5.13 -7.41 2.32
CA ASP A 5 4.09 -6.74 3.10
C ASP A 5 4.69 -5.69 4.04
N LEU A 6 3.90 -4.69 4.42
CA LEU A 6 4.35 -3.58 5.27
C LEU A 6 4.11 -3.88 6.75
N ASP A 7 2.84 -3.89 7.15
CA ASP A 7 2.39 -4.06 8.53
C ASP A 7 2.76 -5.44 9.07
N GLU A 8 3.20 -5.51 10.33
CA GLU A 8 3.53 -6.77 11.03
C GLU A 8 4.57 -7.67 10.32
N THR A 9 5.21 -7.17 9.26
CA THR A 9 6.19 -7.91 8.45
C THR A 9 7.47 -7.10 8.27
N LEU A 10 7.38 -5.97 7.58
CA LEU A 10 8.55 -5.13 7.27
C LEU A 10 8.77 -4.04 8.31
N MET A 11 7.66 -3.49 8.81
CA MET A 11 7.62 -2.47 9.85
C MET A 11 7.71 -3.11 11.23
N ASN A 12 8.25 -2.33 12.18
CA ASN A 12 8.19 -2.66 13.60
C ASN A 12 6.75 -2.47 14.12
N ASP A 13 6.49 -2.93 15.35
CA ASP A 13 5.17 -2.83 16.00
C ASP A 13 4.65 -1.38 16.15
N ASP A 14 5.54 -0.38 16.12
CA ASP A 14 5.20 1.05 16.16
C ASP A 14 4.96 1.67 14.78
N GLY A 15 4.97 0.84 13.72
CA GLY A 15 4.79 1.26 12.34
C GLY A 15 6.05 1.89 11.69
N THR A 16 7.19 1.88 12.38
CA THR A 16 8.44 2.44 11.84
C THR A 16 9.26 1.40 11.05
N LEU A 17 10.11 1.87 10.14
CA LEU A 17 11.06 1.01 9.42
C LEU A 17 12.43 1.00 10.12
N SER A 18 12.96 -0.18 10.43
CA SER A 18 14.29 -0.28 11.05
C SER A 18 15.40 0.21 10.12
N ALA A 19 16.48 0.77 10.70
CA ALA A 19 17.65 1.20 9.93
C ALA A 19 18.30 0.05 9.14
N LYS A 20 18.28 -1.17 9.70
CA LYS A 20 18.79 -2.38 9.05
C LYS A 20 17.97 -2.73 7.80
N ASN A 21 16.64 -2.75 7.90
CA ASN A 21 15.76 -3.05 6.76
C ASN A 21 15.90 -1.97 5.68
N THR A 22 15.94 -0.70 6.09
CA THR A 22 16.16 0.43 5.19
C THR A 22 17.46 0.28 4.39
N ALA A 23 18.57 -0.02 5.06
CA ALA A 23 19.86 -0.21 4.41
C ALA A 23 19.86 -1.42 3.46
N ALA A 24 19.22 -2.52 3.86
CA ALA A 24 19.11 -3.72 3.03
C ALA A 24 18.29 -3.47 1.76
N ILE A 25 17.16 -2.75 1.87
CA ILE A 25 16.31 -2.38 0.73
C ILE A 25 17.08 -1.52 -0.26
N LYS A 26 17.75 -0.47 0.23
CA LYS A 26 18.57 0.42 -0.61
C LYS A 26 19.68 -0.34 -1.34
N ALA A 27 20.43 -1.17 -0.61
CA ALA A 27 21.48 -1.99 -1.20
C ALA A 27 20.96 -3.01 -2.22
N ALA A 28 19.73 -3.52 -2.04
CA ALA A 28 19.09 -4.39 -3.03
C ALA A 28 18.67 -3.60 -4.28
N ALA A 29 18.06 -2.43 -4.10
CA ALA A 29 17.64 -1.56 -5.19
C ALA A 29 18.83 -1.09 -6.05
N GLU A 30 19.96 -0.72 -5.41
CA GLU A 30 21.21 -0.37 -6.08
C GLU A 30 21.78 -1.50 -6.95
N LYS A 31 21.51 -2.76 -6.58
CA LYS A 31 21.90 -3.96 -7.37
C LYS A 31 20.89 -4.29 -8.48
N GLY A 32 19.91 -3.44 -8.71
CA GLY A 32 18.86 -3.65 -9.71
C GLY A 32 17.74 -4.61 -9.26
N VAL A 33 17.67 -4.94 -7.98
CA VAL A 33 16.55 -5.74 -7.46
C VAL A 33 15.34 -4.82 -7.28
N PHE A 34 14.22 -5.16 -7.94
CA PHE A 34 12.93 -4.54 -7.64
C PHE A 34 12.49 -4.97 -6.24
N PHE A 35 12.45 -4.02 -5.31
CA PHE A 35 11.79 -4.19 -4.02
C PHE A 35 10.43 -3.49 -4.09
N VAL A 36 9.35 -4.26 -4.00
CA VAL A 36 7.98 -3.80 -4.24
C VAL A 36 7.16 -3.98 -2.97
N PRO A 37 6.83 -2.90 -2.25
CA PRO A 37 5.87 -2.95 -1.17
C PRO A 37 4.49 -3.40 -1.67
N ASN A 38 3.85 -4.29 -0.92
CA ASN A 38 2.49 -4.76 -1.17
C ASN A 38 1.66 -4.64 0.10
N SER A 39 0.71 -3.70 0.13
CA SER A 39 -0.06 -3.42 1.34
C SER A 39 -1.55 -3.22 1.05
N GLY A 40 -2.38 -3.50 2.05
CA GLY A 40 -3.78 -3.09 2.08
C GLY A 40 -3.98 -1.57 2.18
N ARG A 41 -2.96 -0.85 2.62
CA ARG A 41 -2.95 0.61 2.74
C ARG A 41 -3.16 1.30 1.39
N SER A 42 -3.63 2.55 1.44
CA SER A 42 -3.65 3.45 0.27
C SER A 42 -2.24 3.78 -0.18
N TYR A 43 -2.01 3.92 -1.50
CA TYR A 43 -0.72 4.38 -2.02
C TYR A 43 -0.31 5.76 -1.45
N THR A 44 -1.27 6.59 -1.05
CA THR A 44 -0.99 7.90 -0.45
C THR A 44 -0.47 7.81 0.97
N SER A 45 -0.83 6.77 1.73
CA SER A 45 -0.55 6.69 3.16
C SER A 45 0.86 6.17 3.48
N PHE A 46 1.53 5.47 2.57
CA PHE A 46 2.88 4.94 2.77
C PHE A 46 3.96 5.65 1.94
N GLN A 47 3.69 6.88 1.46
CA GLN A 47 4.68 7.66 0.69
C GLN A 47 5.94 8.00 1.49
N ASN A 48 5.81 8.25 2.80
CA ASN A 48 6.95 8.50 3.68
C ASN A 48 7.79 7.23 3.89
N ASP A 49 7.16 6.05 3.84
CA ASP A 49 7.86 4.78 3.93
C ASP A 49 8.70 4.54 2.66
N LEU A 50 8.12 4.81 1.48
CA LEU A 50 8.86 4.79 0.22
C LEU A 50 10.04 5.78 0.20
N GLU A 51 9.88 6.96 0.80
CA GLU A 51 10.97 7.94 0.94
C GLU A 51 12.10 7.33 1.78
N THR A 52 11.75 6.76 2.93
CA THR A 52 12.71 6.13 3.85
C THR A 52 13.48 5.00 3.17
N MET A 53 12.77 4.15 2.42
CA MET A 53 13.32 3.05 1.61
C MET A 53 14.15 3.53 0.40
N GLY A 54 14.07 4.80 0.01
CA GLY A 54 14.72 5.33 -1.19
C GLY A 54 14.03 4.92 -2.50
N LEU A 55 12.73 4.61 -2.45
CA LEU A 55 11.93 4.12 -3.57
C LEU A 55 10.92 5.14 -4.09
N ARG A 56 10.68 6.22 -3.34
CA ARG A 56 9.71 7.27 -3.72
C ARG A 56 10.17 8.01 -4.96
N ASN A 57 9.21 8.24 -5.87
CA ASN A 57 9.43 8.95 -7.13
C ASN A 57 10.60 8.40 -7.97
N GLN A 58 10.93 7.12 -7.79
CA GLN A 58 11.97 6.45 -8.56
C GLN A 58 11.38 5.80 -9.81
N PRO A 59 11.96 6.05 -11.00
CA PRO A 59 11.55 5.36 -12.22
C PRO A 59 11.89 3.88 -12.11
N HIS A 60 11.09 3.03 -12.76
CA HIS A 60 11.25 1.57 -12.71
C HIS A 60 11.16 0.95 -11.31
N GLN A 61 10.63 1.67 -10.32
CA GLN A 61 10.24 1.11 -9.03
C GLN A 61 8.73 1.16 -8.90
N TYR A 62 8.15 0.19 -8.20
CA TYR A 62 6.72 -0.04 -8.19
C TYR A 62 6.19 -0.23 -6.76
N SER A 63 4.90 -0.01 -6.59
CA SER A 63 4.18 -0.28 -5.34
C SER A 63 2.82 -0.89 -5.64
N ILE A 64 2.38 -1.78 -4.74
CA ILE A 64 1.06 -2.43 -4.79
C ILE A 64 0.26 -1.97 -3.56
N SER A 65 -0.90 -1.37 -3.80
CA SER A 65 -1.76 -0.81 -2.76
C SER A 65 -3.18 -1.40 -2.82
N TYR A 66 -3.97 -1.17 -1.78
CA TYR A 66 -5.34 -1.70 -1.67
C TYR A 66 -5.43 -3.21 -1.88
N ASN A 67 -4.48 -3.98 -1.33
CA ASN A 67 -4.41 -5.43 -1.49
C ASN A 67 -4.35 -5.89 -2.96
N GLY A 68 -3.73 -5.10 -3.85
CA GLY A 68 -3.68 -5.38 -5.29
C GLY A 68 -4.74 -4.67 -6.12
N GLY A 69 -5.56 -3.81 -5.51
CA GLY A 69 -6.52 -2.96 -6.22
C GLY A 69 -5.85 -1.92 -7.14
N LEU A 70 -4.61 -1.51 -6.83
CA LEU A 70 -3.86 -0.55 -7.63
C LEU A 70 -2.36 -0.89 -7.63
N ILE A 71 -1.79 -0.95 -8.84
CA ILE A 71 -0.36 -1.10 -9.07
C ILE A 71 0.15 0.17 -9.74
N LEU A 72 1.15 0.80 -9.13
CA LEU A 72 1.74 2.05 -9.61
C LEU A 72 3.23 1.89 -9.93
N GLU A 73 3.71 2.67 -10.90
CA GLU A 73 5.10 3.10 -10.92
C GLU A 73 5.28 4.27 -9.94
N ASN A 74 6.33 4.20 -9.13
CA ASN A 74 6.58 5.17 -8.06
C ASN A 74 6.93 6.55 -8.64
N ALA A 75 7.58 6.61 -9.81
CA ALA A 75 7.79 7.86 -10.55
C ALA A 75 6.44 8.45 -10.98
N GLY A 76 6.11 9.62 -10.42
CA GLY A 76 4.85 10.31 -10.71
C GLY A 76 3.58 9.57 -10.27
N ASN A 77 3.69 8.50 -9.47
CA ASN A 77 2.56 7.66 -9.05
C ASN A 77 1.69 7.20 -10.23
N LYS A 78 2.32 6.78 -11.33
CA LYS A 78 1.63 6.44 -12.58
C LYS A 78 0.92 5.09 -12.47
N PRO A 79 -0.40 5.00 -12.68
CA PRO A 79 -1.10 3.73 -12.68
C PRO A 79 -0.67 2.82 -13.83
N LEU A 80 -0.43 1.55 -13.48
CA LEU A 80 -0.11 0.48 -14.42
C LEU A 80 -1.25 -0.52 -14.52
N ALA A 81 -1.88 -0.85 -13.39
CA ALA A 81 -3.05 -1.71 -13.32
C ALA A 81 -4.01 -1.23 -12.23
N VAL A 82 -5.30 -1.34 -12.52
CA VAL A 82 -6.39 -0.96 -11.62
C VAL A 82 -7.40 -2.11 -11.60
N ASN A 83 -7.55 -2.73 -10.43
CA ASN A 83 -8.53 -3.78 -10.17
C ASN A 83 -9.61 -3.21 -9.25
N ALA A 84 -10.41 -2.29 -9.78
CA ALA A 84 -11.46 -1.61 -9.03
C ALA A 84 -12.67 -2.53 -8.81
N MET A 85 -13.32 -2.39 -7.65
CA MET A 85 -14.62 -2.98 -7.41
C MET A 85 -15.67 -2.34 -8.34
N PRO A 86 -16.50 -3.12 -9.04
CA PRO A 86 -17.60 -2.57 -9.82
C PRO A 86 -18.55 -1.75 -8.93
N TYR A 87 -19.04 -0.63 -9.46
CA TYR A 87 -19.88 0.30 -8.70
C TYR A 87 -21.10 -0.37 -8.06
N GLU A 88 -21.83 -1.21 -8.80
CA GLU A 88 -23.02 -1.89 -8.28
C GLU A 88 -22.69 -2.82 -7.11
N LEU A 89 -21.53 -3.49 -7.14
CA LEU A 89 -21.09 -4.32 -6.03
C LEU A 89 -20.73 -3.46 -4.81
N ALA A 90 -20.00 -2.35 -5.03
CA ALA A 90 -19.65 -1.41 -3.97
C ALA A 90 -20.91 -0.80 -3.31
N LYS A 91 -21.89 -0.43 -4.12
CA LYS A 91 -23.20 0.06 -3.68
C LYS A 91 -23.92 -1.00 -2.83
N GLY A 92 -23.97 -2.25 -3.30
CA GLY A 92 -24.61 -3.34 -2.55
C GLY A 92 -23.94 -3.60 -1.20
N VAL A 93 -22.60 -3.57 -1.14
CA VAL A 93 -21.85 -3.70 0.13
C VAL A 93 -22.16 -2.53 1.06
N PHE A 94 -22.22 -1.31 0.54
CA PHE A 94 -22.57 -0.12 1.33
C PHE A 94 -23.99 -0.19 1.90
N GLU A 95 -24.98 -0.52 1.06
CA GLU A 95 -26.39 -0.66 1.48
C GLU A 95 -26.55 -1.77 2.53
N ALA A 96 -25.84 -2.89 2.38
CA ALA A 96 -25.83 -3.96 3.38
C ALA A 96 -25.22 -3.50 4.72
N GLY A 97 -24.15 -2.70 4.68
CA GLY A 97 -23.54 -2.13 5.88
C GLY A 97 -24.45 -1.13 6.60
N VAL A 98 -25.20 -0.31 5.86
CA VAL A 98 -26.16 0.66 6.42
C VAL A 98 -27.35 -0.06 7.10
N ALA A 99 -27.78 -1.19 6.55
CA ALA A 99 -28.93 -1.95 7.05
C ALA A 99 -28.63 -2.78 8.31
N ASP A 100 -27.35 -3.02 8.63
CA ASP A 100 -26.94 -3.77 9.83
C ASP A 100 -26.87 -2.86 11.06
N GLU A 101 -28.00 -2.70 11.76
CA GLU A 101 -28.10 -1.91 13.00
C GLU A 101 -27.25 -2.45 14.17
N THR A 102 -26.70 -3.66 14.07
CA THR A 102 -25.89 -4.29 15.13
C THR A 102 -24.41 -3.96 15.05
N ARG A 103 -23.96 -3.41 13.91
CA ARG A 103 -22.59 -2.96 13.68
C ARG A 103 -22.54 -1.44 13.51
N SER A 104 -22.68 -0.73 14.61
CA SER A 104 -22.15 0.64 14.71
C SER A 104 -20.63 0.58 14.74
N ASP A 105 -19.99 0.27 13.60
CA ASP A 105 -18.55 0.37 13.47
C ASP A 105 -18.20 1.85 13.21
N PRO A 106 -17.61 2.59 14.18
CA PRO A 106 -17.33 4.02 14.03
C PRO A 106 -16.41 4.33 12.85
N CYS A 107 -15.71 3.33 12.30
CA CYS A 107 -14.80 3.47 11.16
C CYS A 107 -15.48 3.69 9.80
N ILE A 108 -16.79 3.40 9.63
CA ILE A 108 -17.49 3.62 8.36
C ILE A 108 -18.11 5.04 8.29
N TYR A 109 -18.31 5.70 9.43
CA TYR A 109 -19.04 6.98 9.51
C TYR A 109 -18.26 8.17 10.08
N ALA A 110 -16.95 8.06 10.31
CA ALA A 110 -16.14 9.18 10.77
C ALA A 110 -15.59 10.04 9.61
N ARG A 111 -16.35 11.10 9.30
CA ARG A 111 -16.00 12.42 8.71
C ARG A 111 -14.84 12.53 7.70
#